data_AF-A0A9D1XMV4-F1
#
_entry.id   AF-A0A9D1XMV4-F1
#
_cell.length_a   1.000
_cell.length_b   1.000
_cell.length_c   1.000
_cell.angle_alpha   90.00
_cell.angle_beta   90.00
_cell.angle_gamma   90.00
#
_symmetry.space_group_name_H-M   'P 1'
#
loop_
_entity.id
_entity.type
_entity.pdbx_description
1 polymer ?
#
loop_
_entity_poly.entity_id
_entity_poly.type
_entity_poly.pdbx_seq_one_letter_code
_entity_poly.pdbx_strand_id
1 'polypeptide(L)'
;MNLLEAMEKRHSVRVYTDKKITSAIKDELLSCIDECNQEGDLNIQLISDEPKAFDSMMAHYGKFKNVKNYIALIGKKGPDLDEKCGYYGEKIVLKAQQLGLNTCWVAMTYKKIKTAFKIGTNEKLVLVIAIGYGTNQGVEHRIKSTDQVVDTMQNQPEWFINGVKAALLAPTAMNQQKFVFSRHDNQVAIKKGTGFYTKVDLGIVKYHFEIGAGKENFNWIKK
;
A
#
# COMPACT_ATOMS: atom_id res chain seq x y z
N MET A 1 -16.58 -5.99 -5.23
CA MET A 1 -15.57 -7.07 -5.08
C MET A 1 -15.19 -7.17 -3.62
N ASN A 2 -14.94 -8.37 -3.12
CA ASN A 2 -14.43 -8.57 -1.76
C ASN A 2 -12.92 -8.19 -1.68
N LEU A 3 -12.31 -8.26 -0.49
CA LEU A 3 -10.91 -7.86 -0.31
C LEU A 3 -9.93 -8.79 -1.01
N LEU A 4 -10.15 -10.11 -0.99
CA LEU A 4 -9.26 -11.08 -1.65
C LEU A 4 -9.25 -10.85 -3.18
N GLU A 5 -10.43 -10.66 -3.78
CA GLU A 5 -10.56 -10.30 -5.19
C GLU A 5 -9.86 -8.96 -5.51
N ALA A 6 -9.94 -7.99 -4.59
CA ALA A 6 -9.25 -6.71 -4.75
C ALA A 6 -7.72 -6.90 -4.72
N MET A 7 -7.20 -7.75 -3.84
CA MET A 7 -5.76 -8.03 -3.75
C MET A 7 -5.22 -8.69 -5.02
N GLU A 8 -5.95 -9.64 -5.58
CA GLU A 8 -5.59 -10.32 -6.83
C GLU A 8 -5.61 -9.37 -8.03
N LYS A 9 -6.64 -8.53 -8.14
CA LYS A 9 -6.85 -7.63 -9.28
C LYS A 9 -6.09 -6.31 -9.17
N ARG A 10 -5.60 -5.96 -7.98
CA ARG A 10 -4.84 -4.72 -7.76
C ARG A 10 -3.47 -4.89 -8.42
N HIS A 11 -3.22 -4.05 -9.41
CA HIS A 11 -1.90 -3.91 -10.04
C HIS A 11 -1.52 -2.44 -10.17
N SER A 12 -0.23 -2.18 -10.29
CA SER A 12 0.28 -0.82 -10.39
C SER A 12 -0.07 -0.20 -11.73
N VAL A 13 -0.79 0.93 -11.71
CA VAL A 13 -1.14 1.71 -12.90
C VAL A 13 -0.47 3.07 -12.85
N ARG A 14 0.11 3.50 -13.97
CA ARG A 14 0.81 4.79 -14.08
C ARG A 14 0.23 5.73 -15.14
N VAL A 15 -0.73 5.24 -15.91
CA VAL A 15 -1.39 6.00 -16.97
C VAL A 15 -2.88 6.03 -16.69
N TYR A 16 -3.43 7.24 -16.56
CA TYR A 16 -4.79 7.47 -16.13
C TYR A 16 -5.61 8.19 -17.21
N THR A 17 -6.91 7.97 -17.21
CA THR A 17 -7.88 8.67 -18.05
C THR A 17 -8.23 10.04 -17.44
N ASP A 18 -8.90 10.90 -18.21
CA ASP A 18 -9.43 12.17 -17.71
C ASP A 18 -10.73 12.05 -16.91
N LYS A 19 -11.26 10.84 -16.74
CA LYS A 19 -12.48 10.61 -15.99
C LYS A 19 -12.29 11.06 -14.54
N LYS A 20 -13.17 11.95 -14.08
CA LYS A 20 -13.15 12.47 -12.71
C LYS A 20 -13.65 11.41 -11.72
N ILE A 21 -13.03 11.37 -10.54
CA ILE A 21 -13.55 10.65 -9.38
C ILE A 21 -14.83 11.37 -8.94
N THR A 22 -15.94 10.65 -8.84
CA THR A 22 -17.23 11.22 -8.43
C THR A 22 -17.19 11.64 -6.96
N SER A 23 -18.10 12.53 -6.54
CA SER A 23 -18.23 12.90 -5.13
C SER A 23 -18.49 11.69 -4.25
N ALA A 24 -19.41 10.81 -4.63
CA ALA A 24 -19.71 9.58 -3.88
C ALA A 24 -18.47 8.71 -3.62
N ILE A 25 -17.66 8.45 -4.65
CA ILE A 25 -16.41 7.66 -4.50
C ILE A 25 -15.38 8.43 -3.65
N LYS A 26 -15.32 9.75 -3.81
CA LYS A 26 -14.43 10.59 -3.02
C LYS A 26 -14.81 10.56 -1.53
N ASP A 27 -16.10 10.59 -1.22
CA ASP A 27 -16.62 10.54 0.14
C ASP A 27 -16.30 9.18 0.79
N GLU A 28 -16.44 8.07 0.06
CA GLU A 28 -16.02 6.75 0.55
C GLU A 28 -14.51 6.66 0.80
N LEU A 29 -13.69 7.24 -0.07
CA LEU A 29 -12.24 7.31 0.12
C LEU A 29 -11.87 8.15 1.35
N LEU A 30 -12.51 9.31 1.51
CA LEU A 30 -12.27 10.20 2.64
C LEU A 30 -12.67 9.54 3.95
N SER A 31 -13.83 8.87 4.01
CA SER A 31 -14.24 8.08 5.18
C SER A 31 -13.21 7.02 5.54
N CYS A 32 -12.70 6.27 4.55
CA CYS A 32 -11.66 5.27 4.78
C CYS A 32 -10.34 5.89 5.25
N ILE A 33 -9.96 7.05 4.71
CA ILE A 33 -8.76 7.80 5.11
C ILE A 33 -8.91 8.30 6.55
N ASP A 34 -10.08 8.81 6.94
CA ASP A 34 -10.34 9.31 8.29
C ASP A 34 -10.25 8.19 9.33
N GLU A 35 -10.83 7.01 9.04
CA GLU A 35 -10.66 5.81 9.85
C GLU A 35 -9.18 5.41 9.99
N CYS A 36 -8.44 5.41 8.87
CA CYS A 36 -7.01 5.09 8.86
C CYS A 36 -6.18 6.10 9.67
N ASN A 37 -6.53 7.38 9.61
CA ASN A 37 -5.89 8.43 10.38
C ASN A 37 -6.15 8.27 11.87
N GLN A 38 -7.39 7.97 12.25
CA GLN A 38 -7.78 7.74 13.64
C GLN A 38 -7.11 6.48 14.22
N GLU A 39 -7.15 5.35 13.51
CA GLU A 39 -6.56 4.10 13.95
C GLU A 39 -5.01 4.18 13.99
N GLY A 40 -4.41 4.86 13.03
CA GLY A 40 -2.96 4.90 12.85
C GLY A 40 -2.22 6.04 13.55
N ASP A 41 -2.92 7.04 14.09
CA ASP A 41 -2.36 8.36 14.47
C ASP A 41 -1.56 8.96 13.29
N LEU A 42 -2.20 9.02 12.13
CA LEU A 42 -1.64 9.52 10.87
C LEU A 42 -2.37 10.78 10.38
N ASN A 43 -1.80 11.41 9.35
CA ASN A 43 -2.33 12.60 8.68
C ASN A 43 -2.38 12.37 7.16
N ILE A 44 -2.89 11.21 6.75
CA ILE A 44 -3.09 10.84 5.34
C ILE A 44 -4.09 11.81 4.70
N GLN A 45 -3.76 12.32 3.52
CA GLN A 45 -4.57 13.33 2.82
C GLN A 45 -4.81 12.93 1.37
N LEU A 46 -6.07 13.01 0.91
CA LEU A 46 -6.42 12.89 -0.51
C LEU A 46 -6.23 14.25 -1.19
N ILE A 47 -5.34 14.30 -2.18
CA ILE A 47 -5.13 15.47 -3.03
C ILE A 47 -5.85 15.24 -4.35
N SER A 48 -6.75 16.16 -4.70
CA SER A 48 -7.55 16.10 -5.93
C SER A 48 -7.21 17.24 -6.87
N ASP A 49 -7.33 16.98 -8.18
CA ASP A 49 -7.17 17.97 -9.25
C ASP A 49 -5.84 18.76 -9.19
N GLU A 50 -4.76 18.08 -8.77
CA GLU A 50 -3.42 18.64 -8.61
C GLU A 50 -2.42 17.91 -9.52
N PRO A 51 -2.29 18.32 -10.80
CA PRO A 51 -1.42 17.63 -11.75
C PRO A 51 0.06 17.99 -11.59
N LYS A 52 0.42 19.08 -10.91
CA LYS A 52 1.80 19.62 -10.92
C LYS A 52 2.77 18.69 -10.19
N ALA A 53 2.30 17.85 -9.28
CA ALA A 53 3.12 16.80 -8.69
C ALA A 53 3.66 15.79 -9.72
N PHE A 54 2.90 15.53 -10.79
CA PHE A 54 3.25 14.54 -11.82
C PHE A 54 3.54 15.15 -13.19
N ASP A 55 3.54 16.48 -13.28
CA ASP A 55 4.02 17.25 -14.43
C ASP A 55 5.49 17.63 -14.24
N SER A 56 6.37 16.61 -14.30
CA SER A 56 7.80 16.78 -14.11
C SER A 56 8.62 15.72 -14.84
N MET A 57 9.89 16.03 -15.16
CA MET A 57 10.82 15.08 -15.79
C MET A 57 10.93 13.76 -15.00
N MET A 58 10.94 13.81 -13.67
CA MET A 58 11.00 12.62 -12.82
C MET A 58 9.73 11.75 -12.94
N ALA A 59 8.56 12.36 -13.06
CA ALA A 59 7.31 11.65 -13.26
C ALA A 59 7.24 10.97 -14.64
N HIS A 60 7.72 11.67 -15.69
CA HIS A 60 7.86 11.07 -17.02
C HIS A 60 8.86 9.91 -17.03
N TYR A 61 9.99 10.02 -16.33
CA TYR A 61 10.92 8.90 -16.12
C TYR A 61 10.23 7.71 -15.42
N GLY A 62 9.36 7.99 -14.45
CA GLY A 62 8.48 7.01 -13.81
C GLY A 62 7.37 6.43 -14.69
N LYS A 63 7.24 6.89 -15.95
CA LYS A 63 6.16 6.58 -16.90
C LYS A 63 4.77 6.98 -16.39
N PHE A 64 4.69 8.03 -15.58
CA PHE A 64 3.42 8.59 -15.17
C PHE A 64 2.84 9.48 -16.26
N LYS A 65 1.54 9.32 -16.53
CA LYS A 65 0.78 10.17 -17.44
C LYS A 65 -0.61 10.43 -16.87
N ASN A 66 -1.00 11.69 -16.91
CA ASN A 66 -2.33 12.17 -16.53
C ASN A 66 -2.73 11.88 -15.06
N VAL A 67 -1.76 11.86 -14.15
CA VAL A 67 -2.07 11.76 -12.72
C VAL A 67 -2.53 13.13 -12.24
N LYS A 68 -3.78 13.22 -11.78
CA LYS A 68 -4.35 14.45 -11.21
C LYS A 68 -4.72 14.30 -9.73
N ASN A 69 -4.74 13.08 -9.23
CA ASN A 69 -5.11 12.78 -7.85
C ASN A 69 -4.07 11.85 -7.25
N TYR A 70 -3.76 12.08 -5.97
CA TYR A 70 -2.85 11.23 -5.22
C TYR A 70 -3.16 11.31 -3.73
N ILE A 71 -2.77 10.28 -3.00
CA ILE A 71 -2.88 10.20 -1.54
C ILE A 71 -1.50 10.48 -0.97
N ALA A 72 -1.38 11.50 -0.13
CA ALA A 72 -0.16 11.83 0.59
C ALA A 72 -0.12 11.09 1.93
N LEU A 73 0.89 10.25 2.14
CA LEU A 73 1.08 9.52 3.40
C LEU A 73 1.95 10.33 4.35
N ILE A 74 1.31 10.98 5.32
CA ILE A 74 1.96 11.89 6.27
C ILE A 74 1.69 11.40 7.69
N GLY A 75 2.65 11.60 8.59
CA GLY A 75 2.47 11.35 10.02
C GLY A 75 3.67 11.80 10.84
N LYS A 76 3.54 11.67 12.17
CA LYS A 76 4.58 12.05 13.13
C LYS A 76 5.84 11.21 12.95
N LYS A 77 7.01 11.85 12.95
CA LYS A 77 8.30 11.19 12.86
C LYS A 77 8.45 10.20 14.02
N GLY A 78 8.68 8.93 13.66
CA GLY A 78 8.85 7.84 14.61
C GLY A 78 9.47 6.62 13.93
N PRO A 79 9.95 5.63 14.70
CA PRO A 79 10.59 4.43 14.17
C PRO A 79 9.64 3.52 13.39
N ASP A 80 8.34 3.62 13.67
CA ASP A 80 7.21 2.83 13.15
C ASP A 80 6.42 3.53 12.04
N LEU A 81 6.62 4.83 11.83
CA LEU A 81 5.84 5.64 10.87
C LEU A 81 5.79 5.03 9.47
N ASP A 82 6.93 4.60 8.94
CA ASP A 82 6.99 4.04 7.59
C ASP A 82 6.15 2.74 7.49
N GLU A 83 6.16 1.88 8.52
CA GLU A 83 5.36 0.65 8.57
C GLU A 83 3.87 0.95 8.71
N LYS A 84 3.49 1.91 9.57
CA LYS A 84 2.11 2.40 9.68
C LYS A 84 1.59 2.96 8.36
N CYS A 85 2.36 3.81 7.69
CA CYS A 85 2.00 4.33 6.37
C CYS A 85 1.82 3.22 5.33
N GLY A 86 2.65 2.17 5.38
CA GLY A 86 2.47 0.99 4.53
C GLY A 86 1.15 0.27 4.81
N TYR A 87 0.88 -0.02 6.09
CA TYR A 87 -0.31 -0.76 6.52
C TYR A 87 -1.61 -0.03 6.18
N TYR A 88 -1.74 1.23 6.63
CA TYR A 88 -2.95 2.02 6.41
C TYR A 88 -3.06 2.53 4.97
N GLY A 89 -1.93 2.80 4.31
CA GLY A 89 -1.93 3.11 2.89
C GLY A 89 -2.48 1.96 2.05
N GLU A 90 -2.14 0.70 2.38
CA GLU A 90 -2.68 -0.45 1.64
C GLU A 90 -4.16 -0.71 1.91
N LYS A 91 -4.65 -0.41 3.13
CA LYS A 91 -6.10 -0.38 3.43
C LYS A 91 -6.84 0.55 2.46
N ILE A 92 -6.30 1.75 2.22
CA ILE A 92 -6.87 2.72 1.28
C ILE A 92 -6.70 2.26 -0.18
N VAL A 93 -5.57 1.64 -0.54
CA VAL A 93 -5.34 1.10 -1.90
C VAL A 93 -6.35 0.02 -2.25
N LEU A 94 -6.61 -0.94 -1.34
CA LEU A 94 -7.62 -1.98 -1.59
C LEU A 94 -9.03 -1.39 -1.63
N LYS A 95 -9.34 -0.39 -0.78
CA LYS A 95 -10.62 0.34 -0.88
C LYS A 95 -10.77 1.03 -2.24
N ALA A 96 -9.73 1.70 -2.73
CA ALA A 96 -9.73 2.33 -4.05
C ALA A 96 -9.98 1.30 -5.16
N GLN A 97 -9.34 0.12 -5.07
CA GLN A 97 -9.58 -0.97 -6.01
C GLN A 97 -11.04 -1.47 -5.97
N GLN A 98 -11.62 -1.61 -4.78
CA GLN A 98 -13.03 -1.98 -4.62
C GLN A 98 -13.99 -0.98 -5.28
N LEU A 99 -13.62 0.31 -5.27
CA LEU A 99 -14.34 1.42 -5.90
C LEU A 99 -14.07 1.54 -7.42
N GLY A 100 -13.29 0.62 -7.99
CA GLY A 100 -12.97 0.59 -9.42
C GLY A 100 -11.91 1.61 -9.85
N LEU A 101 -11.12 2.13 -8.90
CA LEU A 101 -9.96 2.98 -9.17
C LEU A 101 -8.69 2.14 -9.22
N ASN A 102 -7.70 2.65 -9.94
CA ASN A 102 -6.36 2.06 -10.00
C ASN A 102 -5.37 2.94 -9.23
N THR A 103 -4.26 2.34 -8.81
CA THR A 103 -3.28 3.00 -7.94
C THR A 103 -1.84 2.67 -8.33
N CYS A 104 -0.90 3.48 -7.86
CA CYS A 104 0.52 3.11 -7.83
C CYS A 104 1.23 3.81 -6.67
N TRP A 105 1.98 3.05 -5.87
CA TRP A 105 2.90 3.59 -4.87
C TRP A 105 4.04 4.37 -5.54
N VAL A 106 4.31 5.60 -5.08
CA VAL A 106 5.32 6.51 -5.68
C VAL A 106 6.16 7.19 -4.60
N ALA A 107 7.45 6.87 -4.56
CA ALA A 107 8.34 7.43 -3.55
C ALA A 107 9.31 8.52 -4.05
N MET A 108 9.75 8.45 -5.32
CA MET A 108 10.79 9.36 -5.85
C MET A 108 10.39 10.08 -7.14
N THR A 109 9.56 9.46 -7.98
CA THR A 109 9.24 9.95 -9.33
C THR A 109 8.06 10.92 -9.35
N TYR A 110 8.06 11.88 -8.42
CA TYR A 110 7.07 12.96 -8.36
C TYR A 110 7.69 14.23 -7.76
N LYS A 111 7.10 15.38 -8.04
CA LYS A 111 7.46 16.66 -7.44
C LYS A 111 6.61 16.92 -6.20
N LYS A 112 7.26 17.29 -5.09
CA LYS A 112 6.54 17.69 -3.86
C LYS A 112 5.96 19.09 -4.02
N ILE A 113 4.64 19.20 -4.14
CA ILE A 113 3.92 20.47 -4.17
C ILE A 113 3.53 20.84 -2.73
N LYS A 114 4.37 21.64 -2.07
CA LYS A 114 4.22 21.96 -0.63
C LYS A 114 2.87 22.59 -0.27
N THR A 115 2.20 23.24 -1.22
CA THR A 115 0.88 23.87 -1.02
C THR A 115 -0.28 22.90 -1.20
N ALA A 116 -0.04 21.68 -1.70
CA ALA A 116 -1.08 20.70 -1.98
C ALA A 116 -1.50 19.90 -0.75
N PHE A 117 -0.62 19.76 0.24
CA PHE A 117 -0.85 19.02 1.48
C PHE A 117 -0.31 19.80 2.68
N LYS A 118 -0.85 19.52 3.87
CA LYS A 118 -0.38 20.12 5.13
C LYS A 118 0.53 19.14 5.86
N ILE A 119 1.71 19.58 6.26
CA ILE A 119 2.61 18.84 7.16
C ILE A 119 2.64 19.58 8.49
N GLY A 120 2.18 18.94 9.55
CA GLY A 120 2.18 19.47 10.91
C GLY A 120 3.56 19.43 11.58
N THR A 121 3.61 19.98 12.79
CA THR A 121 4.82 19.95 13.63
C THR A 121 5.25 18.52 13.89
N ASN A 122 6.55 18.25 13.72
CA ASN A 122 7.14 16.92 13.85
C ASN A 122 6.59 15.86 12.88
N GLU A 123 5.89 16.24 11.81
CA GLU A 123 5.46 15.31 10.78
C GLU A 123 6.45 15.25 9.60
N LYS A 124 6.32 14.21 8.77
CA LYS A 124 6.94 14.15 7.45
C LYS A 124 6.00 13.49 6.44
N LEU A 125 6.14 13.89 5.17
CA LEU A 125 5.62 13.12 4.04
C LEU A 125 6.54 11.91 3.81
N VAL A 126 6.00 10.70 3.92
CA VAL A 126 6.71 9.44 3.66
C VAL A 126 6.82 9.20 2.16
N LEU A 127 5.67 9.13 1.47
CA LEU A 127 5.54 8.96 0.03
C LEU A 127 4.11 9.29 -0.43
N VAL A 128 3.82 9.15 -1.72
CA VAL A 128 2.46 9.31 -2.26
C VAL A 128 1.97 8.05 -2.98
N ILE A 129 0.65 7.91 -3.13
CA ILE A 129 0.01 6.89 -3.95
C ILE A 129 -0.77 7.62 -5.05
N ALA A 130 -0.38 7.45 -6.32
CA ALA A 130 -1.16 7.94 -7.44
C ALA A 130 -2.50 7.19 -7.50
N ILE A 131 -3.60 7.87 -7.82
CA ILE A 131 -4.95 7.29 -7.86
C ILE A 131 -5.82 7.89 -8.96
N GLY A 132 -6.64 7.06 -9.60
CA GLY A 132 -7.62 7.48 -10.59
C GLY A 132 -8.10 6.31 -11.46
N TYR A 133 -8.88 6.61 -12.50
CA TYR A 133 -9.26 5.60 -13.48
C TYR A 133 -8.10 5.33 -14.43
N GLY A 134 -7.52 4.13 -14.37
CA GLY A 134 -6.47 3.70 -15.27
C GLY A 134 -6.94 3.59 -16.71
N THR A 135 -6.02 3.77 -17.67
CA THR A 135 -6.28 3.39 -19.08
C THR A 135 -6.23 1.87 -19.28
N ASN A 136 -5.75 1.13 -18.27
CA ASN A 136 -5.74 -0.32 -18.16
C ASN A 136 -5.82 -0.70 -16.67
N GLN A 137 -5.88 -2.01 -16.39
CA GLN A 137 -5.93 -2.54 -15.01
C GLN A 137 -4.53 -2.87 -14.44
N GLY A 138 -3.46 -2.40 -15.08
CA GLY A 138 -2.09 -2.79 -14.77
C GLY A 138 -1.74 -4.18 -15.30
N VAL A 139 -0.58 -4.68 -14.89
CA VAL A 139 -0.09 -6.01 -15.29
C VAL A 139 0.34 -6.75 -14.03
N GLU A 140 0.07 -8.06 -14.01
CA GLU A 140 0.52 -8.96 -12.97
C GLU A 140 2.04 -8.88 -12.81
N HIS A 141 2.51 -8.91 -11.57
CA HIS A 141 3.92 -8.89 -11.26
C HIS A 141 4.38 -10.31 -10.93
N ARG A 142 5.65 -10.61 -11.20
CA ARG A 142 6.21 -11.92 -10.82
C ARG A 142 6.15 -12.06 -9.30
N ILE A 143 5.57 -13.15 -8.84
CA ILE A 143 5.42 -13.51 -7.42
C ILE A 143 6.42 -14.62 -7.07
N LYS A 144 7.00 -14.56 -5.88
CA LYS A 144 7.84 -15.63 -5.32
C LYS A 144 6.99 -16.84 -4.89
N SER A 145 7.58 -18.02 -4.82
CA SER A 145 6.90 -19.16 -4.21
C SER A 145 6.86 -19.03 -2.68
N THR A 146 5.93 -19.72 -2.02
CA THR A 146 5.75 -19.62 -0.56
C THR A 146 7.00 -20.05 0.21
N ASP A 147 7.71 -21.07 -0.26
CA ASP A 147 8.97 -21.55 0.33
C ASP A 147 10.10 -20.51 0.28
N GLN A 148 10.03 -19.53 -0.62
CA GLN A 148 11.04 -18.46 -0.71
C GLN A 148 10.82 -17.33 0.32
N VAL A 149 9.66 -17.31 0.99
CA VAL A 149 9.27 -16.25 1.93
C VAL A 149 8.82 -16.79 3.28
N VAL A 150 9.03 -18.08 3.55
CA VAL A 150 8.75 -18.74 4.83
C VAL A 150 10.02 -19.44 5.29
N ASP A 151 10.34 -19.32 6.58
CA ASP A 151 11.53 -19.93 7.18
C ASP A 151 11.52 -21.48 7.16
N THR A 152 10.37 -22.09 7.41
CA THR A 152 10.14 -23.53 7.34
C THR A 152 8.73 -23.85 6.84
N MET A 153 8.61 -24.71 5.84
CA MET A 153 7.32 -25.13 5.30
C MET A 153 6.69 -26.32 6.04
N GLN A 154 7.38 -26.89 7.02
CA GLN A 154 6.90 -28.07 7.75
C GLN A 154 5.74 -27.71 8.68
N ASN A 155 4.68 -28.53 8.69
CA ASN A 155 3.54 -28.43 9.60
C ASN A 155 2.87 -27.05 9.66
N GLN A 156 2.77 -26.36 8.51
CA GLN A 156 2.11 -25.06 8.45
C GLN A 156 0.59 -25.22 8.30
N PRO A 157 -0.23 -24.58 9.17
CA PRO A 157 -1.68 -24.64 9.06
C PRO A 157 -2.16 -23.86 7.84
N GLU A 158 -3.33 -24.23 7.33
CA GLU A 158 -3.88 -23.66 6.10
C GLU A 158 -4.05 -22.13 6.18
N TRP A 159 -4.52 -21.61 7.32
CA TRP A 159 -4.67 -20.17 7.54
C TRP A 159 -3.34 -19.42 7.35
N PHE A 160 -2.22 -20.01 7.79
CA PHE A 160 -0.91 -19.37 7.66
C PHE A 160 -0.47 -19.34 6.20
N ILE A 161 -0.65 -20.45 5.48
CA ILE A 161 -0.35 -20.54 4.05
C ILE A 161 -1.21 -19.57 3.24
N ASN A 162 -2.50 -19.42 3.56
CA ASN A 162 -3.39 -18.46 2.92
C ASN A 162 -2.95 -17.01 3.20
N GLY A 163 -2.55 -16.71 4.45
CA GLY A 163 -1.91 -15.45 4.79
C GLY A 163 -0.66 -15.15 3.97
N VAL A 164 0.25 -16.12 3.82
CA VAL A 164 1.48 -15.97 3.02
C VAL A 164 1.15 -15.77 1.53
N LYS A 165 0.20 -16.52 0.97
CA LYS A 165 -0.25 -16.34 -0.41
C LYS A 165 -0.83 -14.93 -0.63
N ALA A 166 -1.65 -14.45 0.30
CA ALA A 166 -2.22 -13.11 0.24
C ALA A 166 -1.12 -12.03 0.36
N ALA A 167 -0.16 -12.22 1.26
CA ALA A 167 1.02 -11.37 1.43
C ALA A 167 1.90 -11.29 0.16
N LEU A 168 1.99 -12.38 -0.61
CA LEU A 168 2.73 -12.40 -1.86
C LEU A 168 2.09 -11.56 -2.98
N LEU A 169 0.79 -11.24 -2.90
CA LEU A 169 0.11 -10.32 -3.81
C LEU A 169 0.40 -8.83 -3.51
N ALA A 170 0.99 -8.56 -2.34
CA ALA A 170 1.27 -7.20 -1.87
C ALA A 170 2.25 -6.47 -2.80
N PRO A 171 1.97 -5.22 -3.18
CA PRO A 171 2.96 -4.41 -3.87
C PRO A 171 4.16 -4.18 -2.96
N THR A 172 5.37 -4.37 -3.48
CA THR A 172 6.61 -4.01 -2.81
C THR A 172 7.46 -3.12 -3.69
N ALA A 173 8.30 -2.27 -3.08
CA ALA A 173 9.15 -1.37 -3.83
C ALA A 173 10.01 -2.14 -4.84
N MET A 174 9.94 -1.73 -6.11
CA MET A 174 10.63 -2.40 -7.24
C MET A 174 10.34 -3.91 -7.34
N ASN A 175 9.18 -4.36 -6.83
CA ASN A 175 8.80 -5.77 -6.73
C ASN A 175 9.85 -6.66 -6.01
N GLN A 176 10.49 -6.12 -4.97
CA GLN A 176 11.58 -6.82 -4.29
C GLN A 176 11.13 -8.05 -3.49
N GLN A 177 9.90 -8.03 -2.95
CA GLN A 177 9.34 -9.09 -2.07
C GLN A 177 10.37 -9.56 -1.02
N LYS A 178 10.99 -8.59 -0.33
CA LYS A 178 12.06 -8.83 0.64
C LYS A 178 11.48 -8.91 2.04
N PHE A 179 10.79 -10.01 2.31
CA PHE A 179 10.28 -10.37 3.62
C PHE A 179 10.36 -11.88 3.83
N VAL A 180 10.43 -12.30 5.08
CA VAL A 180 10.39 -13.71 5.49
C VAL A 180 9.47 -13.84 6.68
N PHE A 181 8.49 -14.73 6.57
CA PHE A 181 7.60 -15.13 7.64
C PHE A 181 8.19 -16.29 8.45
N SER A 182 7.88 -16.29 9.73
CA SER A 182 8.17 -17.38 10.65
C SER A 182 6.99 -17.58 11.59
N ARG A 183 6.67 -18.82 11.94
CA ARG A 183 5.56 -19.15 12.84
C ARG A 183 5.99 -20.11 13.92
N HIS A 184 5.54 -19.85 15.15
CA HIS A 184 5.57 -20.79 16.26
C HIS A 184 4.17 -20.84 16.88
N ASP A 185 3.48 -21.97 16.75
CA ASP A 185 2.05 -22.10 17.11
C ASP A 185 1.20 -20.99 16.47
N ASN A 186 0.45 -20.22 17.25
CA ASN A 186 -0.36 -19.12 16.76
C ASN A 186 0.40 -17.78 16.75
N GLN A 187 1.73 -17.80 16.97
CA GLN A 187 2.56 -16.59 16.92
C GLN A 187 3.22 -16.47 15.56
N VAL A 188 3.02 -15.33 14.90
CA VAL A 188 3.61 -15.02 13.60
C VAL A 188 4.59 -13.88 13.75
N ALA A 189 5.79 -14.06 13.20
CA ALA A 189 6.77 -13.01 13.00
C ALA A 189 7.02 -12.81 11.51
N ILE A 190 7.37 -11.56 11.17
CA ILE A 190 7.80 -11.18 9.84
C ILE A 190 9.05 -10.32 9.93
N LYS A 191 10.08 -10.71 9.16
CA LYS A 191 11.34 -10.00 9.05
C LYS A 191 11.42 -9.35 7.69
N LYS A 192 11.68 -8.05 7.65
CA LYS A 192 12.04 -7.36 6.40
C LYS A 192 13.48 -7.67 6.01
N GLY A 193 13.76 -7.73 4.71
CA GLY A 193 15.11 -7.78 4.18
C GLY A 193 15.80 -6.41 4.15
N THR A 194 16.90 -6.34 3.41
CA THR A 194 17.66 -5.11 3.14
C THR A 194 17.25 -4.49 1.81
N GLY A 195 16.90 -3.21 1.81
CA GLY A 195 16.45 -2.50 0.61
C GLY A 195 15.67 -1.24 0.91
N PHE A 196 15.43 -0.46 -0.15
CA PHE A 196 14.63 0.75 -0.10
C PHE A 196 13.19 0.45 0.26
N TYR A 197 12.58 1.30 1.09
CA TYR A 197 11.16 1.23 1.48
C TYR A 197 10.71 -0.09 2.14
N THR A 198 11.63 -0.98 2.51
CA THR A 198 11.33 -2.28 3.15
C THR A 198 10.51 -2.17 4.45
N LYS A 199 10.50 -1.01 5.12
CA LYS A 199 9.61 -0.75 6.27
C LYS A 199 8.17 -0.48 5.84
N VAL A 200 7.98 0.29 4.77
CA VAL A 200 6.66 0.52 4.17
C VAL A 200 6.13 -0.80 3.62
N ASP A 201 6.93 -1.52 2.84
CA ASP A 201 6.59 -2.83 2.29
C ASP A 201 6.14 -3.79 3.42
N LEU A 202 6.79 -3.74 4.59
CA LEU A 202 6.42 -4.58 5.72
C LEU A 202 4.98 -4.31 6.20
N GLY A 203 4.55 -3.05 6.24
CA GLY A 203 3.19 -2.68 6.60
C GLY A 203 2.16 -3.18 5.58
N ILE A 204 2.45 -3.00 4.29
CA ILE A 204 1.61 -3.47 3.18
C ILE A 204 1.43 -5.00 3.28
N VAL A 205 2.55 -5.71 3.42
CA VAL A 205 2.59 -7.17 3.51
C VAL A 205 1.84 -7.70 4.73
N LYS A 206 1.97 -7.03 5.89
CA LYS A 206 1.21 -7.39 7.10
C LYS A 206 -0.30 -7.26 6.90
N TYR A 207 -0.75 -6.16 6.28
CA TYR A 207 -2.17 -5.96 6.01
C TYR A 207 -2.73 -7.06 5.10
N HIS A 208 -1.98 -7.42 4.06
CA HIS A 208 -2.34 -8.53 3.19
C HIS A 208 -2.39 -9.88 3.92
N PHE A 209 -1.36 -10.16 4.73
CA PHE A 209 -1.30 -11.40 5.52
C PHE A 209 -2.52 -11.53 6.43
N GLU A 210 -2.88 -10.46 7.14
CA GLU A 210 -4.03 -10.45 8.05
C GLU A 210 -5.35 -10.78 7.35
N ILE A 211 -5.57 -10.28 6.13
CA ILE A 211 -6.77 -10.57 5.34
C ILE A 211 -6.80 -12.05 4.93
N GLY A 212 -5.67 -12.59 4.44
CA GLY A 212 -5.60 -13.98 3.99
C GLY A 212 -5.59 -15.01 5.13
N ALA A 213 -5.01 -14.64 6.27
CA ALA A 213 -4.88 -15.51 7.43
C ALA A 213 -6.11 -15.54 8.33
N GLY A 214 -6.92 -14.47 8.34
CA GLY A 214 -7.91 -14.25 9.39
C GLY A 214 -7.23 -13.81 10.70
N LYS A 215 -7.54 -12.60 11.16
CA LYS A 215 -6.89 -11.98 12.33
C LYS A 215 -7.10 -12.75 13.64
N GLU A 216 -8.15 -13.56 13.70
CA GLU A 216 -8.49 -14.42 14.83
C GLU A 216 -7.58 -15.64 14.97
N ASN A 217 -6.88 -16.03 13.91
CA ASN A 217 -6.09 -17.27 13.89
C ASN A 217 -4.68 -17.10 14.47
N PHE A 218 -4.23 -15.87 14.70
CA PHE A 218 -2.84 -15.62 15.08
C PHE A 218 -2.64 -14.34 15.89
N ASN A 219 -1.45 -14.25 16.49
CA ASN A 219 -0.96 -13.05 17.14
C ASN A 219 0.40 -12.65 16.54
N TRP A 220 0.58 -11.38 16.21
CA TRP A 220 1.90 -10.88 15.84
C TRP A 220 2.84 -10.92 17.04
N ILE A 221 4.06 -11.42 16.84
CA ILE A 221 5.13 -11.27 17.83
C ILE A 221 5.47 -9.78 17.93
N LYS A 222 5.23 -9.19 19.11
CA LYS A 222 5.64 -7.81 19.41
C LYS A 222 7.18 -7.78 19.47
N LYS A 223 7.77 -6.85 18.73
CA LYS A 223 9.21 -6.55 18.83
C LYS A 223 9.49 -5.68 20.03
#